data_AF-A0A932HQ20-F1
#
_entry.id   AF-A0A932HQ20-F1
#
_cell.length_a   1.000
_cell.length_b   1.000
_cell.length_c   1.000
_cell.angle_alpha   90.00
_cell.angle_beta   90.00
_cell.angle_gamma   90.00
#
_symmetry.space_group_name_H-M   'P 1'
#
loop_
_entity.id
_entity.type
_entity.pdbx_description
1 polymer ?
#
loop_
_entity_poly.entity_id
_entity_poly.type
_entity_poly.pdbx_seq_one_letter_code
_entity_poly.pdbx_strand_id
1 'polypeptide(L)'
;MLRRKPWIVLFCWSVAAGCGPSSGDPSTETVRVADAYAALMLLHEQYRSQDRDRDSLLYHRQVQSLLDSTGFSREEFFAAVERQLRTLESSRLFYERLYTALELRRNKP
;
A
#
# COMPACT_ATOMS: atom_id res chain seq x y z
N MET A 1 46.00 28.66 -38.48
CA MET A 1 44.98 28.73 -37.39
C MET A 1 43.81 27.84 -37.77
N LEU A 2 42.96 27.36 -36.87
CA LEU A 2 43.00 27.45 -35.39
C LEU A 2 43.94 26.32 -34.84
N ARG A 3 43.92 25.71 -33.65
CA ARG A 3 43.11 25.69 -32.40
C ARG A 3 41.74 24.96 -32.39
N ARG A 4 41.71 23.76 -31.74
CA ARG A 4 40.53 23.09 -31.12
C ARG A 4 39.51 22.43 -32.08
N LYS A 5 38.66 21.48 -31.67
CA LYS A 5 38.69 20.35 -30.69
C LYS A 5 37.50 19.43 -31.05
N PRO A 6 37.50 18.12 -30.74
CA PRO A 6 36.33 17.27 -30.96
C PRO A 6 35.19 17.69 -30.03
N TRP A 7 33.98 17.86 -30.58
CA TRP A 7 32.77 18.05 -29.78
C TRP A 7 32.13 16.69 -29.50
N ILE A 8 32.06 16.36 -28.21
CA ILE A 8 31.53 15.11 -27.69
C ILE A 8 30.03 15.05 -27.97
N VAL A 9 29.57 13.94 -28.57
CA VAL A 9 28.14 13.65 -28.74
C VAL A 9 27.57 13.24 -27.38
N LEU A 10 27.16 14.24 -26.60
CA LEU A 10 26.68 14.08 -25.23
C LEU A 10 25.18 13.73 -25.22
N PHE A 11 24.84 12.57 -25.77
CA PHE A 11 23.45 12.13 -25.98
C PHE A 11 23.03 11.10 -24.92
N CYS A 12 22.84 11.54 -23.68
CA CYS A 12 22.28 10.70 -22.62
C CYS A 12 21.64 11.53 -21.50
N TRP A 13 20.31 11.74 -21.56
CA TRP A 13 19.38 11.71 -20.43
C TRP A 13 17.95 11.99 -20.88
N SER A 14 17.25 10.93 -21.30
CA SER A 14 15.80 10.93 -21.54
C SER A 14 15.07 9.99 -20.58
N VAL A 15 15.52 9.96 -19.31
CA VAL A 15 14.88 9.19 -18.22
C VAL A 15 14.57 10.12 -17.05
N ALA A 16 13.92 11.24 -17.36
CA ALA A 16 13.19 12.08 -16.40
C ALA A 16 11.69 11.85 -16.53
N ALA A 17 11.28 10.59 -16.75
CA ALA A 17 9.92 10.13 -16.49
C ALA A 17 9.73 10.06 -14.96
N GLY A 18 9.79 11.23 -14.31
CA GLY A 18 9.52 11.37 -12.89
C GLY A 18 8.11 10.85 -12.64
N CYS A 19 8.00 9.86 -11.76
CA CYS A 19 6.71 9.34 -11.34
C CYS A 19 5.95 10.49 -10.68
N GLY A 20 5.01 11.09 -11.41
CA GLY A 20 4.19 12.17 -10.88
C GLY A 20 3.52 11.68 -9.60
N PRO A 21 3.43 12.49 -8.54
CA PRO A 21 2.73 12.09 -7.32
C PRO A 21 1.34 11.63 -7.74
N SER A 22 1.02 10.36 -7.49
CA SER A 22 -0.24 9.80 -7.94
C SER A 22 -1.35 10.50 -7.17
N SER A 23 -1.95 11.51 -7.81
CA SER A 23 -3.22 12.10 -7.44
C SER A 23 -4.34 11.10 -7.75
N GLY A 24 -4.19 9.89 -7.20
CA GLY A 24 -5.25 8.92 -7.16
C GLY A 24 -6.41 9.53 -6.38
N ASP A 25 -7.61 9.31 -6.87
CA ASP A 25 -8.84 9.71 -6.20
C ASP A 25 -8.77 9.24 -4.72
N PRO A 26 -9.04 10.10 -3.72
CA PRO A 26 -8.97 9.71 -2.32
C PRO A 26 -9.87 8.52 -1.99
N SER A 27 -10.96 8.29 -2.74
CA SER A 27 -11.77 7.07 -2.63
C SER A 27 -11.00 5.80 -3.04
N THR A 28 -10.09 5.89 -4.02
CA THR A 28 -9.22 4.78 -4.46
C THR A 28 -8.14 4.47 -3.43
N GLU A 29 -7.56 5.48 -2.77
CA GLU A 29 -6.67 5.26 -1.62
C GLU A 29 -7.47 4.60 -0.47
N THR A 30 -8.63 5.15 -0.11
CA THR A 30 -9.50 4.63 0.96
C THR A 30 -9.86 3.17 0.74
N VAL A 31 -10.21 2.77 -0.50
CA VAL A 31 -10.50 1.37 -0.86
C VAL A 31 -9.24 0.49 -0.69
N ARG A 32 -8.09 0.88 -1.25
CA ARG A 32 -6.84 0.10 -1.11
C ARG A 32 -6.42 -0.09 0.35
N VAL A 33 -6.54 0.94 1.17
CA VAL A 33 -6.20 0.88 2.61
C VAL A 33 -7.20 0.01 3.35
N ALA A 34 -8.50 0.11 3.06
CA ALA A 34 -9.54 -0.74 3.68
C ALA A 34 -9.37 -2.23 3.30
N ASP A 35 -9.06 -2.55 2.04
CA ASP A 35 -8.81 -3.92 1.60
C ASP A 35 -7.56 -4.53 2.25
N ALA A 36 -6.46 -3.76 2.33
CA ALA A 36 -5.25 -4.17 3.03
C ALA A 36 -5.51 -4.40 4.52
N TYR A 37 -6.24 -3.50 5.18
CA TYR A 37 -6.59 -3.62 6.60
C TYR A 37 -7.51 -4.83 6.87
N ALA A 38 -8.54 -5.05 6.03
CA ALA A 38 -9.43 -6.21 6.11
C ALA A 38 -8.65 -7.53 6.02
N ALA A 39 -7.72 -7.61 5.08
CA ALA A 39 -6.91 -8.80 4.86
C ALA A 39 -5.90 -9.06 6.00
N LEU A 40 -5.31 -8.00 6.58
CA LEU A 40 -4.47 -8.10 7.77
C LEU A 40 -5.26 -8.52 9.02
N MET A 41 -6.51 -8.05 9.19
CA MET A 41 -7.39 -8.51 10.27
C MET A 41 -7.67 -10.01 10.16
N LEU A 42 -7.97 -10.51 8.96
CA LEU A 42 -8.24 -11.94 8.73
C LEU A 42 -6.99 -12.81 8.93
N LEU A 43 -5.81 -12.33 8.51
CA LEU A 43 -4.53 -12.99 8.81
C LEU A 43 -4.27 -13.08 10.33
N HIS A 44 -4.59 -12.02 11.06
CA HIS A 44 -4.46 -11.98 12.52
C HIS A 44 -5.46 -12.91 13.22
N GLU A 45 -6.71 -12.95 12.76
CA GLU A 45 -7.77 -13.86 13.23
C GLU A 45 -7.42 -15.32 12.94
N GLN A 46 -6.83 -15.62 11.78
CA GLN A 46 -6.32 -16.94 11.43
C GLN A 46 -5.20 -17.39 12.39
N TYR A 47 -4.19 -16.56 12.64
CA TYR A 47 -3.10 -16.93 13.55
C TYR A 47 -3.58 -17.11 14.99
N ARG A 48 -4.48 -16.23 15.46
CA ARG A 48 -5.12 -16.34 16.77
C ARG A 48 -5.95 -17.63 16.91
N SER A 49 -6.71 -18.01 15.89
CA SER A 49 -7.57 -19.22 15.95
C SER A 49 -6.79 -20.53 15.88
N GLN A 50 -5.54 -20.50 15.41
CA GLN A 50 -4.67 -21.67 15.24
C GLN A 50 -3.59 -21.78 16.35
N ASP A 51 -3.69 -20.95 17.40
CA ASP A 51 -2.71 -20.77 18.49
C ASP A 51 -1.27 -20.60 17.98
N ARG A 52 -1.13 -19.85 16.87
CA ARG A 52 0.16 -19.63 16.20
C ARG A 52 0.81 -18.35 16.67
N ASP A 53 2.11 -18.44 16.90
CA ASP A 53 2.96 -17.29 17.20
C ASP A 53 2.87 -16.21 16.11
N ARG A 54 2.50 -15.00 16.53
CA ARG A 54 2.33 -13.80 15.69
C ARG A 54 3.62 -12.98 15.58
N ASP A 55 4.62 -13.26 16.42
CA ASP A 55 5.97 -12.70 16.29
C ASP A 55 6.88 -13.63 15.46
N SER A 56 6.30 -14.72 14.92
CA SER A 56 6.98 -15.64 14.03
C SER A 56 7.37 -15.00 12.69
N LEU A 57 8.55 -15.37 12.19
CA LEU A 57 9.05 -14.94 10.88
C LEU A 57 8.08 -15.27 9.72
N LEU A 58 7.22 -16.29 9.87
CA LEU A 58 6.20 -16.62 8.87
C LEU A 58 5.07 -15.59 8.86
N TYR A 59 4.56 -15.18 10.03
CA TYR A 59 3.54 -14.13 10.12
C TYR A 59 4.07 -12.82 9.55
N HIS A 60 5.30 -12.40 9.92
CA HIS A 60 5.90 -11.18 9.39
C HIS A 60 6.11 -11.21 7.86
N ARG A 61 6.51 -12.35 7.28
CA ARG A 61 6.60 -12.52 5.82
C ARG A 61 5.23 -12.43 5.15
N GLN A 62 4.18 -13.00 5.76
CA GLN A 62 2.82 -12.93 5.22
C GLN A 62 2.26 -11.51 5.30
N VAL A 63 2.46 -10.79 6.41
CA VAL A 63 2.11 -9.37 6.55
C VAL A 63 2.81 -8.53 5.47
N GLN A 64 4.12 -8.71 5.27
CA GLN A 64 4.87 -7.96 4.26
C GLN A 64 4.35 -8.28 2.85
N SER A 65 4.23 -9.56 2.49
CA SER A 65 3.71 -9.98 1.18
C SER A 65 2.29 -9.47 0.89
N LEU A 66 1.47 -9.28 1.93
CA LEU A 66 0.14 -8.71 1.79
C LEU A 66 0.23 -7.22 1.44
N LEU A 67 1.00 -6.46 2.23
CA LEU A 67 1.23 -5.03 2.00
C LEU A 67 1.85 -4.76 0.62
N ASP A 68 2.88 -5.53 0.24
CA ASP A 68 3.52 -5.50 -1.08
C ASP A 68 2.48 -5.72 -2.20
N SER A 69 1.60 -6.73 -2.07
CA SER A 69 0.54 -7.02 -3.06
C SER A 69 -0.50 -5.89 -3.20
N THR A 70 -0.65 -5.06 -2.16
CA THR A 70 -1.51 -3.87 -2.18
C THR A 70 -0.77 -2.59 -2.57
N GLY A 71 0.53 -2.66 -2.83
CA GLY A 71 1.37 -1.52 -3.23
C GLY A 71 1.61 -0.51 -2.10
N PHE A 72 1.84 -0.99 -0.88
CA PHE A 72 2.23 -0.18 0.28
C PHE A 72 3.45 -0.80 0.97
N SER A 73 4.42 0.02 1.40
CA SER A 73 5.29 -0.35 2.51
C SER A 73 4.54 -0.29 3.84
N ARG A 74 5.13 -0.86 4.90
CA ARG A 74 4.54 -0.87 6.24
C ARG A 74 4.34 0.53 6.82
N GLU A 75 5.27 1.45 6.55
CA GLU A 75 5.22 2.84 7.02
C GLU A 75 4.17 3.65 6.26
N GLU A 76 4.12 3.52 4.93
CA GLU A 76 3.10 4.15 4.09
C GLU A 76 1.70 3.68 4.45
N PHE A 77 1.52 2.38 4.74
CA PHE A 77 0.23 1.83 5.16
C PHE A 77 -0.24 2.42 6.50
N PHE A 78 0.62 2.48 7.52
CA PHE A 78 0.25 3.12 8.79
C PHE A 78 -0.08 4.60 8.59
N ALA A 79 0.74 5.34 7.85
CA ALA A 79 0.46 6.75 7.53
C ALA A 79 -0.83 6.94 6.72
N ALA A 80 -1.22 5.96 5.88
CA ALA A 80 -2.46 5.98 5.14
C ALA A 80 -3.69 5.70 6.03
N VAL A 81 -3.61 4.69 6.91
CA VAL A 81 -4.64 4.44 7.94
C VAL A 81 -4.82 5.67 8.84
N GLU A 82 -3.72 6.29 9.29
CA GLU A 82 -3.79 7.55 10.05
C GLU A 82 -4.48 8.67 9.27
N ARG A 83 -4.18 8.85 7.97
CA ARG A 83 -4.88 9.85 7.13
C ARG A 83 -6.39 9.59 7.11
N GLN A 84 -6.83 8.34 6.95
CA GLN A 84 -8.25 7.99 6.98
C GLN A 84 -8.90 8.30 8.33
N LEU A 85 -8.19 8.13 9.44
CA LEU A 85 -8.72 8.36 10.79
C LEU A 85 -8.69 9.84 11.26
N ARG A 86 -8.14 10.78 10.48
CA ARG A 86 -8.04 12.21 10.86
C ARG A 86 -9.37 12.97 10.91
N THR A 87 -10.41 12.53 10.20
CA THR A 87 -11.71 13.23 10.17
C THR A 87 -12.87 12.25 10.34
N LEU A 88 -14.02 12.75 10.80
CA LEU A 88 -15.23 11.93 10.96
C LEU A 88 -15.76 11.39 9.61
N GLU A 89 -15.62 12.16 8.54
CA GLU A 89 -16.08 11.77 7.20
C GLU A 89 -15.17 10.71 6.57
N SER A 90 -13.84 10.95 6.57
CA SER A 90 -12.87 9.97 6.06
C SER A 90 -12.88 8.67 6.85
N SER A 91 -13.00 8.74 8.19
CA SER A 91 -13.05 7.55 9.03
C SER A 91 -14.34 6.76 8.82
N ARG A 92 -15.50 7.44 8.69
CA ARG A 92 -16.76 6.80 8.32
C ARG A 92 -16.64 6.05 6.99
N LEU A 93 -16.15 6.71 5.94
CA LEU A 93 -15.98 6.09 4.62
C LEU A 93 -15.00 4.91 4.66
N PHE A 94 -13.89 5.04 5.40
CA PHE A 94 -12.95 3.94 5.62
C PHE A 94 -13.61 2.74 6.33
N TYR A 95 -14.39 2.97 7.39
CA TYR A 95 -15.09 1.89 8.08
C TYR A 95 -16.18 1.24 7.21
N GLU A 96 -16.99 2.00 6.47
CA GLU A 96 -17.97 1.46 5.52
C GLU A 96 -17.32 0.56 4.46
N ARG A 97 -16.14 0.96 3.93
CA ARG A 97 -15.35 0.12 3.02
C ARG A 97 -14.72 -1.09 3.72
N LEU A 98 -14.21 -0.94 4.93
CA LEU A 98 -13.62 -2.03 5.72
C LEU A 98 -14.63 -3.13 6.04
N TYR A 99 -15.84 -2.78 6.49
CA TYR A 99 -16.91 -3.75 6.71
C TYR A 99 -17.30 -4.48 5.41
N THR A 100 -17.49 -3.73 4.31
CA THR A 100 -17.77 -4.32 2.99
C THR A 100 -16.68 -5.32 2.57
N ALA A 101 -15.40 -4.97 2.74
CA ALA A 101 -14.27 -5.83 2.40
C ALA A 101 -14.20 -7.08 3.29
N LEU A 102 -14.50 -6.96 4.59
CA LEU A 102 -14.55 -8.10 5.53
C LEU A 102 -15.72 -9.06 5.20
N GLU A 103 -16.90 -8.54 4.89
CA GLU A 103 -18.07 -9.35 4.51
C GLU A 103 -17.82 -10.12 3.22
N LEU A 104 -17.31 -9.46 2.17
CA LEU A 104 -16.97 -10.09 0.88
C LEU A 104 -15.90 -11.19 1.03
N ARG A 105 -14.99 -11.07 2.00
CA ARG A 105 -13.94 -12.06 2.27
C ARG A 105 -14.42 -13.20 3.17
N ARG A 106 -15.34 -12.95 4.10
CA ARG A 106 -15.94 -13.98 4.97
C ARG A 106 -17.02 -14.83 4.28
N ASN A 107 -17.74 -14.25 3.31
CA ASN A 107 -18.78 -14.92 2.54
C ASN A 107 -18.26 -15.59 1.24
N LYS A 108 -16.93 -15.69 1.07
CA LYS A 108 -16.33 -16.34 -0.10
C LYS A 108 -16.14 -17.85 0.18
N PRO A 109 -16.74 -18.74 -0.62
CA PRO A 109 -16.61 -20.19 -0.46
C PRO A 109 -15.23 -20.73 -0.89
#